data_AF-A0A3D2HI01-F1
#
_entry.id   AF-A0A3D2HI01-F1
#
_cell.length_a   1.000
_cell.length_b   1.000
_cell.length_c   1.000
_cell.angle_alpha   90.00
_cell.angle_beta   90.00
_cell.angle_gamma   90.00
#
_symmetry.space_group_name_H-M   'P 1'
#
loop_
_entity.id
_entity.type
_entity.pdbx_description
1 polymer ?
#
loop_
_entity_poly.entity_id
_entity_poly.type
_entity_poly.pdbx_seq_one_letter_code
_entity_poly.pdbx_strand_id
1 'polypeptide(L)'
;MIQPITLQWIQLETKDLSDYLIEEQLSALAPKNTILQDIIADVCAYIRQRIPSAWLPNPIKANHLPDACKQAACHLVIEALQTRMPELMASEDQVRAADQARKTLDALFTDWNTQAKRWEPRIEAVDHREHDVKQSTLKGL
;
A
#
# COMPACT_ATOMS: atom_id res chain seq x y z
N MET A 1 14.02 -2.61 23.33
CA MET A 1 13.86 -1.93 22.02
C MET A 1 13.02 -2.83 21.14
N ILE A 2 11.73 -2.49 20.98
CA ILE A 2 10.87 -3.20 20.03
C ILE A 2 11.27 -2.66 18.67
N GLN A 3 11.91 -3.48 17.84
CA GLN A 3 12.12 -3.08 16.45
C GLN A 3 10.73 -2.85 15.84
N PRO A 4 10.49 -1.72 15.14
CA PRO A 4 9.25 -1.60 14.40
C PRO A 4 9.21 -2.79 13.46
N ILE A 5 8.19 -3.64 13.60
CA ILE A 5 7.88 -4.66 12.61
C ILE A 5 7.61 -3.84 11.35
N THR A 6 8.64 -3.66 10.52
CA THR A 6 8.49 -3.09 9.20
C THR A 6 7.66 -4.11 8.48
N LEU A 7 6.35 -3.87 8.48
CA LEU A 7 5.36 -4.62 7.73
C LEU A 7 5.87 -4.65 6.29
N GLN A 8 6.55 -5.75 5.91
CA GLN A 8 7.08 -5.98 4.57
C GLN A 8 5.92 -6.38 3.66
N TRP A 9 4.90 -5.51 3.58
CA TRP A 9 3.69 -5.77 2.84
C TRP A 9 3.98 -6.05 1.37
N ILE A 10 5.03 -5.44 0.81
CA ILE A 10 5.47 -5.68 -0.56
C ILE A 10 6.91 -6.19 -0.50
N GLN A 11 7.09 -7.50 -0.63
CA GLN A 11 8.38 -8.11 -0.95
C GLN A 11 8.40 -8.32 -2.46
N LEU A 12 9.17 -7.48 -3.15
CA LEU A 12 9.43 -7.61 -4.58
C LEU A 12 10.91 -7.92 -4.74
N GLU A 13 11.19 -8.99 -5.48
CA GLU A 13 12.53 -9.40 -5.85
C GLU A 13 12.72 -9.23 -7.37
N THR A 14 13.97 -9.15 -7.82
CA THR A 14 14.30 -9.07 -9.25
C THR A 14 13.68 -10.21 -10.07
N LYS A 15 13.55 -11.41 -9.48
CA LYS A 15 12.90 -12.57 -10.11
C LYS A 15 11.42 -12.33 -10.40
N ASP A 16 10.74 -11.45 -9.67
CA ASP A 16 9.33 -11.15 -9.90
C ASP A 16 9.13 -10.29 -11.15
N LEU A 17 10.21 -9.72 -11.71
CA LEU A 17 10.19 -8.92 -12.93
C LEU A 17 10.53 -9.75 -14.17
N SER A 18 11.07 -10.97 -14.03
CA SER A 18 11.45 -11.79 -15.18
C SER A 18 10.27 -12.20 -16.06
N ASP A 19 9.08 -12.28 -15.48
CA ASP A 19 7.86 -12.65 -16.21
C ASP A 19 7.32 -11.50 -17.09
N TYR A 20 7.85 -10.30 -16.92
CA TYR A 20 7.34 -9.07 -17.55
C TYR A 20 8.36 -8.37 -18.46
N LEU A 21 9.60 -8.89 -18.47
CA LEU A 21 10.73 -8.33 -19.19
C LEU A 21 11.26 -9.37 -20.17
N ILE A 22 11.69 -8.93 -21.34
CA ILE A 22 12.38 -9.79 -22.30
C ILE A 22 13.83 -10.04 -21.87
N GLU A 23 14.46 -11.08 -22.42
CA GLU A 23 15.82 -11.52 -22.05
C GLU A 23 16.86 -10.40 -22.23
N GLU A 24 16.72 -9.57 -23.25
CA GLU A 24 17.58 -8.42 -23.51
C GLU A 24 17.44 -7.35 -22.41
N GLN A 25 16.23 -7.10 -21.93
CA GLN A 25 15.97 -6.16 -20.83
C GLN A 25 16.53 -6.69 -19.51
N LEU A 26 16.39 -8.00 -19.26
CA LEU A 26 16.98 -8.64 -18.08
C LEU A 26 18.51 -8.58 -18.09
N SER A 27 19.11 -8.79 -19.25
CA SER A 27 20.56 -8.69 -19.44
C SER A 27 21.07 -7.26 -19.20
N ALA A 28 20.31 -6.24 -19.63
CA ALA A 28 20.62 -4.84 -19.38
C ALA A 28 20.47 -4.44 -17.90
N LEU A 29 19.62 -5.13 -17.14
CA LEU A 29 19.39 -4.91 -15.71
C LEU A 29 20.44 -5.55 -14.81
N ALA A 30 21.02 -6.69 -15.22
CA ALA A 30 22.01 -7.43 -14.44
C ALA A 30 23.15 -6.57 -13.84
N PRO A 31 23.79 -5.65 -14.59
CA PRO A 31 24.85 -4.80 -14.03
C PRO A 31 24.33 -3.65 -13.14
N LYS A 32 23.01 -3.36 -13.13
CA LYS A 32 22.41 -2.19 -12.47
C LYS A 32 21.51 -2.56 -11.28
N ASN A 33 21.85 -3.65 -10.59
CA ASN A 33 21.06 -4.20 -9.50
C ASN A 33 20.77 -3.17 -8.38
N THR A 34 21.69 -2.25 -8.10
CA THR A 34 21.47 -1.17 -7.10
C THR A 34 20.34 -0.23 -7.50
N ILE A 35 20.32 0.25 -8.76
CA ILE A 35 19.27 1.13 -9.26
C ILE A 35 17.91 0.42 -9.23
N LEU A 36 17.91 -0.86 -9.59
CA LEU A 36 16.71 -1.70 -9.53
C LEU A 36 16.17 -1.81 -8.10
N GLN A 37 17.03 -2.07 -7.12
CA GLN A 37 16.62 -2.15 -5.72
C GLN A 37 16.06 -0.83 -5.19
N ASP A 38 16.67 0.29 -5.57
CA ASP A 38 16.18 1.63 -5.19
C ASP A 38 14.79 1.89 -5.79
N ILE A 39 14.57 1.55 -7.06
CA ILE A 39 13.25 1.71 -7.71
C ILE A 39 12.20 0.79 -7.07
N ILE A 40 12.56 -0.47 -6.79
CA ILE A 40 11.67 -1.39 -6.08
C ILE A 40 11.28 -0.78 -4.72
N ALA A 41 12.26 -0.25 -3.97
CA ALA A 41 12.00 0.38 -2.68
C ALA A 41 11.06 1.59 -2.80
N ASP A 42 11.31 2.47 -3.78
CA ASP A 42 10.51 3.66 -4.06
C ASP A 42 9.05 3.30 -4.40
N VAL A 43 8.84 2.36 -5.34
CA VAL A 43 7.50 1.93 -5.76
C VAL A 43 6.78 1.23 -4.61
N CYS A 44 7.48 0.39 -3.85
CA CYS A 44 6.91 -0.25 -2.67
C CYS A 44 6.51 0.78 -1.61
N ALA A 45 7.33 1.80 -1.38
CA ALA A 45 7.02 2.88 -0.45
C ALA A 45 5.79 3.67 -0.91
N TYR A 46 5.70 4.00 -2.21
CA TYR A 46 4.55 4.68 -2.80
C TYR A 46 3.24 3.92 -2.57
N ILE A 47 3.21 2.61 -2.82
CA ILE A 47 2.02 1.78 -2.60
C ILE A 47 1.69 1.70 -1.11
N ARG A 48 2.69 1.50 -0.24
CA ARG A 48 2.50 1.40 1.22
C ARG A 48 1.92 2.67 1.84
N GLN A 49 2.33 3.85 1.38
CA GLN A 49 1.80 5.13 1.89
C GLN A 49 0.29 5.29 1.66
N ARG A 50 -0.28 4.57 0.69
CA ARG A 50 -1.69 4.65 0.34
C ARG A 50 -2.57 3.62 1.07
N ILE A 51 -1.96 2.75 1.89
CA ILE A 51 -2.66 1.71 2.64
C ILE A 51 -3.23 2.33 3.93
N PRO A 52 -4.54 2.21 4.21
CA PRO A 52 -5.11 2.79 5.42
C PRO A 52 -4.53 2.13 6.67
N SER A 53 -4.29 2.91 7.72
CA SER A 53 -3.68 2.41 8.98
C SER A 53 -4.50 1.29 9.64
N ALA A 54 -5.82 1.27 9.45
CA ALA A 54 -6.72 0.21 9.91
C ALA A 54 -6.38 -1.18 9.33
N TRP A 55 -5.68 -1.24 8.21
CA TRP A 55 -5.25 -2.47 7.56
C TRP A 55 -3.88 -2.96 8.04
N LEU A 56 -3.04 -2.08 8.60
CA LEU A 56 -1.68 -2.39 9.06
C LEU A 56 -1.58 -3.38 10.26
N PRO A 57 -2.47 -3.37 11.27
CA PRO A 57 -2.26 -4.14 12.50
C PRO A 57 -2.70 -5.60 12.43
N ASN A 58 -3.19 -6.12 11.30
CA ASN A 58 -3.73 -7.48 11.25
C ASN A 58 -2.64 -8.52 10.95
N PRO A 59 -2.03 -9.20 11.95
CA PRO A 59 -0.81 -9.99 11.77
C PRO A 59 -1.08 -11.26 10.95
N ILE A 60 -2.34 -11.69 10.88
CA ILE A 60 -2.79 -12.87 10.15
C ILE A 60 -2.92 -12.56 8.64
N LYS A 61 -3.00 -11.28 8.26
CA LYS A 61 -3.06 -10.82 6.85
C LYS A 61 -1.85 -9.98 6.42
N ALA A 62 -0.97 -9.63 7.35
CA ALA A 62 0.19 -8.76 7.14
C ALA A 62 1.20 -9.28 6.08
N ASN A 63 1.17 -10.58 5.79
CA ASN A 63 2.03 -11.20 4.77
C ASN A 63 1.30 -11.50 3.46
N HIS A 64 -0.02 -11.27 3.38
CA HIS A 64 -0.79 -11.56 2.18
C HIS A 64 -1.01 -10.26 1.41
N LEU A 65 -0.03 -9.92 0.59
CA LEU A 65 -0.24 -8.94 -0.46
C LEU A 65 -1.29 -9.53 -1.41
N PRO A 66 -2.36 -8.79 -1.77
CA PRO A 66 -3.20 -9.22 -2.87
C PRO A 66 -2.33 -9.32 -4.12
N ASP A 67 -2.40 -10.45 -4.84
CA ASP A 67 -1.58 -10.69 -6.05
C ASP A 67 -1.67 -9.52 -7.04
N ALA A 68 -2.84 -8.88 -7.11
CA ALA A 68 -3.08 -7.68 -7.90
C ALA A 68 -2.14 -6.50 -7.54
N CYS A 69 -1.77 -6.34 -6.27
CA CYS A 69 -0.79 -5.32 -5.86
C CYS A 69 0.62 -5.69 -6.26
N LYS A 70 0.97 -6.99 -6.25
CA LYS A 70 2.31 -7.44 -6.65
C LYS A 70 2.50 -7.19 -8.14
N GLN A 71 1.50 -7.63 -8.92
CA GLN A 71 1.46 -7.43 -10.36
C GLN A 71 1.50 -5.93 -10.72
N ALA A 72 0.67 -5.11 -10.06
CA ALA A 72 0.69 -3.67 -10.29
C ALA A 72 2.04 -3.04 -9.94
N ALA A 73 2.66 -3.46 -8.83
CA ALA A 73 3.99 -3.00 -8.45
C ALA A 73 5.05 -3.39 -9.49
N CYS A 74 5.01 -4.60 -10.06
CA CYS A 74 5.92 -5.00 -11.14
C CYS A 74 5.82 -4.06 -12.34
N HIS A 75 4.60 -3.76 -12.80
CA HIS A 75 4.40 -2.86 -13.94
C HIS A 75 4.90 -1.42 -13.67
N LEU A 76 4.69 -0.91 -12.45
CA LEU A 76 5.19 0.41 -12.05
C LEU A 76 6.72 0.44 -11.91
N VAL A 77 7.34 -0.64 -11.43
CA VAL A 77 8.81 -0.76 -11.38
C VAL A 77 9.38 -0.73 -12.79
N ILE A 78 8.77 -1.43 -13.74
CA ILE A 78 9.21 -1.45 -15.14
C ILE A 78 9.13 -0.07 -15.78
N GLU A 79 8.05 0.66 -15.56
CA GLU A 79 7.92 2.04 -16.03
C GLU A 79 8.98 2.98 -15.40
N ALA A 80 9.19 2.86 -14.08
CA ALA A 80 10.18 3.66 -13.39
C ALA A 80 11.62 3.33 -13.85
N LEU A 81 11.90 2.07 -14.16
CA LEU A 81 13.17 1.63 -14.76
C LEU A 81 13.39 2.32 -16.10
N GLN A 82 12.39 2.36 -16.97
CA GLN A 82 12.49 2.99 -18.29
C GLN A 82 12.76 4.51 -18.18
N THR A 83 12.24 5.15 -17.14
CA THR A 83 12.51 6.58 -16.87
C THR A 83 13.96 6.81 -16.41
N ARG A 84 14.53 5.89 -15.63
CA ARG A 84 15.91 6.01 -15.10
C ARG A 84 16.98 5.36 -16.01
N MET A 85 16.56 4.54 -16.96
CA MET A 85 17.39 3.80 -17.91
C MET A 85 16.80 3.97 -19.31
N PRO A 86 17.15 5.05 -20.04
CA PRO A 86 16.62 5.31 -21.37
C PRO A 86 16.93 4.20 -22.39
N GLU A 87 17.99 3.42 -22.15
CA GLU A 87 18.33 2.22 -22.92
C GLU A 87 17.30 1.08 -22.81
N LEU A 88 16.48 1.08 -21.75
CA LEU A 88 15.31 0.20 -21.63
C LEU A 88 14.13 0.93 -22.27
N MET A 89 13.96 0.77 -23.59
CA MET A 89 12.75 1.29 -24.24
C MET A 89 11.52 0.52 -23.77
N ALA A 90 10.47 1.25 -23.43
CA ALA A 90 9.17 0.71 -23.12
C ALA A 90 8.48 0.23 -24.40
N SER A 91 7.94 -0.98 -24.38
CA SER A 91 6.92 -1.34 -25.38
C SER A 91 5.61 -0.59 -25.09
N GLU A 92 4.80 -0.34 -26.12
CA GLU A 92 3.46 0.23 -25.91
C GLU A 92 2.62 -0.61 -24.94
N ASP A 93 2.78 -1.94 -24.97
CA ASP A 93 2.08 -2.84 -24.07
C ASP A 93 2.53 -2.66 -22.61
N GLN A 94 3.83 -2.42 -22.36
CA GLN A 94 4.34 -2.11 -21.03
C GLN A 94 3.79 -0.78 -20.50
N VAL A 95 3.67 0.23 -21.36
CA VAL A 95 3.05 1.52 -20.99
C VAL A 95 1.57 1.33 -20.64
N ARG A 96 0.81 0.63 -21.50
CA ARG A 96 -0.61 0.34 -21.25
C ARG A 96 -0.79 -0.49 -19.96
N ALA A 97 0.11 -1.42 -19.68
CA ALA A 97 0.09 -2.23 -18.47
C ALA A 97 0.37 -1.40 -17.21
N ALA A 98 1.29 -0.44 -17.27
CA ALA A 98 1.56 0.50 -16.17
C ALA A 98 0.34 1.42 -15.90
N ASP A 99 -0.32 1.91 -16.95
CA ASP A 99 -1.56 2.67 -16.82
C ASP A 99 -2.69 1.85 -16.20
N GLN A 100 -2.82 0.59 -16.61
CA GLN A 100 -3.79 -0.32 -16.04
C GLN A 100 -3.46 -0.66 -14.58
N ALA A 101 -2.18 -0.81 -14.23
CA ALA A 101 -1.72 -1.03 -12.87
C ALA A 101 -2.08 0.13 -11.95
N ARG A 102 -1.91 1.39 -12.40
CA ARG A 102 -2.36 2.58 -11.66
C ARG A 102 -3.86 2.53 -11.37
N LYS A 103 -4.69 2.25 -12.39
CA LYS A 103 -6.15 2.15 -12.24
C LYS A 103 -6.56 1.04 -11.27
N THR A 104 -5.93 -0.13 -11.37
CA THR A 104 -6.19 -1.27 -10.47
C THR A 104 -5.84 -0.91 -9.03
N LEU A 105 -4.70 -0.26 -8.80
CA LEU A 105 -4.31 0.21 -7.46
C LEU A 105 -5.30 1.23 -6.92
N ASP A 106 -5.73 2.21 -7.72
CA ASP A 106 -6.71 3.21 -7.30
C ASP A 106 -8.05 2.58 -6.89
N ALA A 107 -8.51 1.57 -7.64
CA ALA A 107 -9.71 0.80 -7.30
C ALA A 107 -9.54 0.05 -5.96
N LEU A 108 -8.41 -0.64 -5.78
CA LEU A 108 -8.09 -1.36 -4.54
C LEU A 108 -8.01 -0.42 -3.34
N PHE A 109 -7.32 0.71 -3.47
CA PHE A 109 -7.24 1.70 -2.39
C PHE A 109 -8.60 2.31 -2.05
N THR A 110 -9.47 2.51 -3.04
CA THR A 110 -10.84 3.00 -2.81
C THR A 110 -11.66 1.97 -2.03
N ASP A 111 -11.56 0.69 -2.38
CA ASP A 111 -12.21 -0.40 -1.66
C ASP A 111 -11.68 -0.51 -0.22
N TRP A 112 -10.35 -0.51 -0.02
CA TRP A 112 -9.76 -0.56 1.32
C TRP A 112 -10.13 0.62 2.20
N ASN A 113 -10.18 1.83 1.65
CA ASN A 113 -10.64 3.02 2.37
C ASN A 113 -12.12 2.90 2.75
N THR A 114 -12.95 2.37 1.85
CA THR A 114 -14.38 2.15 2.12
C THR A 114 -14.56 1.11 3.22
N GLN A 115 -13.78 0.03 3.18
CA GLN A 115 -13.80 -0.99 4.22
C GLN A 115 -13.27 -0.44 5.54
N ALA A 116 -12.15 0.29 5.56
CA ALA A 116 -11.56 0.87 6.77
C ALA A 116 -12.56 1.73 7.55
N LYS A 117 -13.33 2.58 6.86
CA LYS A 117 -14.41 3.38 7.46
C LYS A 117 -15.50 2.55 8.14
N ARG A 118 -15.72 1.29 7.72
CA ARG A 118 -16.68 0.38 8.38
C ARG A 118 -16.14 -0.18 9.71
N TRP A 119 -14.81 -0.24 9.86
CA TRP A 119 -14.14 -0.77 11.06
C TRP A 119 -13.74 0.33 12.05
N GLU A 120 -13.91 1.60 11.69
CA GLU A 120 -13.73 2.71 12.63
C GLU A 120 -14.78 2.58 13.74
N PRO A 121 -14.37 2.55 15.03
CA PRO A 121 -15.32 2.54 16.13
C PRO A 121 -16.17 3.80 16.02
N ARG A 122 -17.48 3.63 15.84
CA ARG A 122 -18.42 4.74 16.00
C ARG A 122 -18.28 5.22 17.43
N ILE A 123 -17.61 6.36 17.62
CA ILE A 123 -17.76 7.13 18.84
C ILE A 123 -19.17 7.69 18.77
N GLU A 124 -20.15 6.89 19.17
CA GLU A 124 -21.45 7.42 19.54
C GLU A 124 -21.15 8.35 20.71
N ALA A 125 -21.35 9.65 20.50
CA ALA A 125 -21.37 10.61 21.58
C ALA A 125 -22.50 10.16 22.52
N VAL A 126 -22.13 9.43 23.57
CA VAL A 126 -23.01 9.19 24.69
C VAL A 126 -23.25 10.57 25.25
N ASP A 127 -24.40 11.17 24.92
CA ASP A 127 -24.93 12.33 25.61
C ASP A 127 -25.01 11.93 27.08
N HIS A 128 -23.99 12.28 27.85
CA HIS A 128 -24.04 12.25 29.29
C HIS A 128 -25.07 13.30 29.68
N ARG A 129 -26.35 12.91 29.66
CA ARG A 129 -27.39 13.58 30.43
C ARG A 129 -26.90 13.54 31.87
N GLU A 130 -26.35 14.66 32.31
CA GLU A 130 -26.12 14.96 33.70
C GLU A 130 -27.47 14.74 34.41
N HIS A 131 -27.60 13.58 35.03
CA HIS A 131 -28.67 13.31 35.96
C HIS A 131 -28.47 14.28 37.13
N ASP A 132 -29.23 15.36 37.04
CA ASP A 132 -29.91 16.16 38.07
C ASP A 132 -29.94 15.54 39.49
N VAL A 133 -28.77 15.25 40.06
CA VAL A 133 -28.59 14.81 41.44
C VAL A 133 -27.81 15.90 42.15
N LYS A 134 -28.49 17.02 42.41
CA LYS A 134 -28.19 17.98 43.50
C LYS A 134 -29.20 19.12 43.46
N GLN A 135 -30.32 18.94 44.16
CA GLN A 135 -30.96 19.94 45.06
C GLN A 135 -32.39 19.51 45.40
N SER A 136 -32.54 18.38 46.08
CA SER A 136 -33.75 18.12 46.88
C SER A 136 -33.34 17.51 48.21
N THR A 137 -32.64 18.31 49.00
CA THR A 137 -32.46 18.04 50.43
C THR A 137 -32.42 19.35 51.19
N LEU A 138 -33.37 19.47 52.13
CA LEU A 138 -33.42 20.38 53.27
C LEU A 138 -33.98 21.79 53.04
N LYS A 139 -35.32 21.87 52.90
CA LYS A 139 -36.11 22.90 53.60
C LYS A 139 -37.13 22.19 54.48
N GLY A 140 -36.82 22.10 55.76
CA GLY A 140 -37.64 21.40 56.76
C GLY A 140 -36.95 21.34 58.11
N LEU A 141 -36.53 22.49 58.63
CA LEU A 141 -36.32 22.77 60.05
C LEU A 141 -36.72 24.23 60.28
#